data_AF-A0AAV4Q7R6-F1
#
_entry.id   AF-A0AAV4Q7R6-F1
#
_cell.length_a   1.000
_cell.length_b   1.000
_cell.length_c   1.000
_cell.angle_alpha   90.00
_cell.angle_beta   90.00
_cell.angle_gamma   90.00
#
_symmetry.space_group_name_H-M   'P 1'
#
loop_
_entity.id
_entity.type
_entity.pdbx_description
1 polymer ?
#
loop_
_entity_poly.entity_id
_entity_poly.type
_entity_poly.pdbx_seq_one_letter_code
_entity_poly.pdbx_strand_id
1 'polypeptide(L)'
;MLLVDTQAKVFIKDEDLKLQIARKRPLEKWLNEMFTLDDLHAAGFAAGHHSSHPKLDQSNRTTSQAVEDRRLALFAYTIETINMLIVPMVDTQKEALGSMGNDAPLACLSQYQPLIYDYFKQLFAQVTNPPIDPFREKIVMSLACPIGPAANILEPSAQQCCRLYLEQPILSLKDMEALKATTYKGWKTKVIDIVYPVHEAAEGLLPALNKIREEACSAAENGYSLVILSDRKAGRDYIPVSALLALGATHHHLINKLQRMKVGLILETGEAREVHHMCVLLGYGADAICPYLVFESMAELQGEGVISESLTEDMIFKNYVEAVERGIAKVMAKMGISTLQSYKGAQIFEAVGLSDEVVDFCFKNTASRIGGVTFRVLAEENHERYRIAYSDRDCDNMVLRNPGNYHWRSGGEKHINDPLAIASLQDAARTNNKNAYEKFVEATMENVRACTLRGQFELIKVPKPIDISEVEEAKEIVRRFATVLITRSNSFCVCVRCNSFVNFTWLMIQEPAVQSNYCLQITVCHCLLLKRRAYTICVIAVCPRGRSHPKGFGRINPSV
;
A
#
# COMPACT_ATOMS: atom_id res chain seq x y z
N MET A 1 16.42 -11.91 -31.31
CA MET A 1 15.67 -13.02 -31.95
C MET A 1 16.50 -13.60 -33.07
N LEU A 2 16.23 -14.85 -33.43
CA LEU A 2 16.94 -15.56 -34.48
C LEU A 2 15.93 -16.36 -35.27
N LEU A 3 15.89 -16.18 -36.59
CA LEU A 3 14.89 -16.83 -37.44
C LEU A 3 15.57 -17.68 -38.50
N VAL A 4 15.09 -18.91 -38.64
CA VAL A 4 15.47 -19.80 -39.74
C VAL A 4 14.28 -19.89 -40.69
N ASP A 5 14.42 -19.33 -41.89
CA ASP A 5 13.43 -19.49 -42.94
C ASP A 5 13.72 -20.79 -43.70
N THR A 6 12.84 -21.79 -43.52
CA THR A 6 13.01 -23.12 -44.11
C THR A 6 12.67 -23.17 -45.60
N GLN A 7 11.88 -22.23 -46.12
CA GLN A 7 11.56 -22.13 -47.55
C GLN A 7 12.68 -21.42 -48.30
N ALA A 8 13.12 -20.28 -47.79
CA ALA A 8 14.25 -19.54 -48.36
C ALA A 8 15.60 -20.23 -48.06
N LYS A 9 15.65 -21.13 -47.07
CA LYS A 9 16.85 -21.80 -46.55
C LYS A 9 17.90 -20.80 -46.06
N VAL A 10 17.45 -19.72 -45.43
CA VAL A 10 18.30 -18.63 -44.94
C VAL A 10 18.19 -18.50 -43.43
N PHE A 11 19.31 -18.17 -42.82
CA PHE A 11 19.40 -17.76 -41.42
C PHE A 11 19.35 -16.24 -41.34
N ILE A 12 18.34 -15.70 -40.64
CA ILE A 12 18.11 -14.27 -40.51
C ILE A 12 18.46 -13.84 -39.08
N LYS A 13 19.37 -12.86 -38.98
CA LYS A 13 19.78 -12.26 -37.70
C LYS A 13 18.71 -11.33 -37.15
N ASP A 14 18.81 -11.00 -35.87
CA ASP A 14 17.82 -10.18 -35.16
C ASP A 14 17.59 -8.80 -35.80
N GLU A 15 18.68 -8.10 -36.11
CA GLU A 15 18.67 -6.74 -36.66
C GLU A 15 17.99 -6.71 -38.02
N ASP A 16 18.39 -7.62 -38.91
CA ASP A 16 17.83 -7.76 -40.26
C ASP A 16 16.33 -8.05 -40.20
N LEU A 17 15.91 -8.97 -39.32
CA LEU A 17 14.50 -9.31 -39.15
C LEU A 17 13.68 -8.12 -38.65
N LYS A 18 14.15 -7.45 -37.60
CA LYS A 18 13.46 -6.27 -37.03
C LYS A 18 13.34 -5.15 -38.05
N LEU A 19 14.40 -4.89 -38.82
CA LEU A 19 14.43 -3.87 -39.86
C LEU A 19 13.48 -4.20 -41.02
N GLN A 20 13.40 -5.47 -41.42
CA GLN A 20 12.39 -5.93 -42.40
C GLN A 20 10.97 -5.70 -41.89
N ILE A 21 10.67 -6.06 -40.64
CA ILE A 21 9.34 -5.86 -40.03
C ILE A 21 9.01 -4.37 -39.95
N ALA A 22 9.94 -3.55 -39.49
CA ALA A 22 9.75 -2.10 -39.34
C ALA A 22 9.45 -1.42 -40.68
N ARG A 23 10.07 -1.87 -41.79
CA ARG A 23 9.85 -1.32 -43.14
C ARG A 23 8.54 -1.74 -43.79
N LYS A 24 7.84 -2.76 -43.28
CA LYS A 24 6.56 -3.20 -43.87
C LYS A 24 5.45 -2.16 -43.75
N ARG A 25 5.57 -1.20 -42.82
CA ARG A 25 4.53 -0.23 -42.49
C ARG A 25 5.14 1.13 -42.21
N PRO A 26 4.43 2.25 -42.48
CA PRO A 26 4.93 3.59 -42.19
C PRO A 26 4.75 3.93 -40.70
N LEU A 27 5.49 3.24 -39.82
CA LEU A 27 5.36 3.33 -38.36
C LEU A 27 5.53 4.77 -37.85
N GLU A 28 6.48 5.52 -38.38
CA GLU A 28 6.72 6.93 -38.02
C GLU A 28 5.48 7.81 -38.24
N LYS A 29 4.79 7.63 -39.39
CA LYS A 29 3.56 8.38 -39.68
C LYS A 29 2.43 7.99 -38.73
N TRP A 30 2.37 6.72 -38.31
CA TRP A 30 1.36 6.26 -37.37
C TRP A 30 1.62 6.78 -35.96
N LEU A 31 2.87 6.84 -35.53
CA LEU A 31 3.24 7.38 -34.21
C LEU A 31 2.87 8.85 -34.06
N ASN A 32 2.86 9.64 -35.14
CA ASN A 32 2.40 11.03 -35.11
C ASN A 32 0.90 11.18 -34.75
N GLU A 33 0.12 10.11 -34.77
CA GLU A 33 -1.28 10.14 -34.32
C GLU A 33 -1.43 10.09 -32.80
N MET A 34 -0.40 9.63 -32.10
CA MET A 34 -0.31 9.65 -30.65
C MET A 34 -0.16 11.09 -30.15
N PHE A 35 -0.74 11.40 -28.99
CA PHE A 35 -0.66 12.71 -28.39
C PHE A 35 -0.43 12.61 -26.88
N THR A 36 0.12 13.67 -26.29
CA THR A 36 0.47 13.74 -24.85
C THR A 36 -0.46 14.71 -24.10
N LEU A 37 -0.27 14.82 -22.78
CA LEU A 37 -0.96 15.84 -21.98
C LEU A 37 -0.57 17.26 -22.39
N ASP A 38 0.67 17.48 -22.83
CA ASP A 38 1.13 18.80 -23.30
C ASP A 38 0.34 19.25 -24.54
N ASP A 39 0.04 18.31 -25.46
CA ASP A 39 -0.80 18.59 -26.62
C ASP A 39 -2.23 18.97 -26.22
N LEU A 40 -2.78 18.29 -25.21
CA LEU A 40 -4.10 18.61 -24.65
C LEU A 40 -4.12 19.98 -23.99
N HIS A 41 -3.07 20.33 -23.24
CA HIS A 41 -2.94 21.64 -22.62
C HIS A 41 -2.88 22.73 -23.69
N ALA A 42 -2.01 22.57 -24.70
CA ALA A 42 -1.89 23.51 -25.82
C ALA A 42 -3.23 23.70 -26.56
N ALA A 43 -3.98 22.62 -26.79
CA ALA A 43 -5.31 22.68 -27.39
C ALA A 43 -6.34 23.38 -26.50
N GLY A 44 -6.32 23.13 -25.19
CA GLY A 44 -7.20 23.78 -24.21
C GLY A 44 -6.97 25.29 -24.13
N PHE A 45 -5.70 25.73 -24.12
CA PHE A 45 -5.33 27.14 -24.19
C PHE A 45 -5.82 27.79 -25.50
N ALA A 46 -5.68 27.10 -26.64
CA ALA A 46 -6.13 27.61 -27.94
C ALA A 46 -7.67 27.74 -28.05
N ALA A 47 -8.42 26.89 -27.34
CA ALA A 47 -9.88 26.92 -27.30
C ALA A 47 -10.47 28.05 -26.42
N GLY A 48 -9.64 28.92 -25.84
CA GLY A 48 -10.09 30.01 -24.97
C GLY A 48 -10.55 29.54 -23.58
N HIS A 49 -10.32 28.26 -23.25
CA HIS A 49 -10.40 27.80 -21.87
C HIS A 49 -9.16 28.35 -21.14
N HIS A 50 -9.27 29.59 -20.66
CA HIS A 50 -8.39 30.05 -19.60
C HIS A 50 -8.62 29.11 -18.43
N SER A 51 -7.74 28.14 -18.26
CA SER A 51 -7.49 27.53 -16.96
C SER A 51 -6.99 28.67 -16.07
N SER A 52 -7.93 29.49 -15.56
CA SER A 52 -7.74 30.08 -14.23
C SER A 52 -7.17 28.95 -13.39
N HIS A 53 -6.02 29.19 -12.74
CA HIS A 53 -5.50 28.29 -11.70
C HIS A 53 -6.71 27.68 -11.01
N PRO A 54 -6.86 26.34 -10.96
CA PRO A 54 -8.00 25.74 -10.31
C PRO A 54 -8.10 26.45 -8.98
N LYS A 55 -9.13 27.30 -8.82
CA LYS A 55 -9.35 27.95 -7.55
C LYS A 55 -9.66 26.76 -6.68
N LEU A 56 -8.69 26.32 -5.86
CA LEU A 56 -8.88 25.37 -4.77
C LEU A 56 -10.27 25.67 -4.24
N ASP A 57 -11.24 24.77 -4.40
CA ASP A 57 -12.65 25.15 -4.36
C ASP A 57 -12.95 25.81 -3.01
N GLN A 58 -12.89 27.15 -3.00
CA GLN A 58 -12.93 27.93 -1.76
C GLN A 58 -14.37 28.00 -1.25
N SER A 59 -15.34 27.55 -2.04
CA SER A 59 -16.77 27.66 -1.76
C SER A 59 -17.22 26.76 -0.60
N ASN A 60 -16.49 25.67 -0.33
CA ASN A 60 -16.73 24.77 0.80
C ASN A 60 -15.80 25.02 2.01
N ARG A 61 -14.95 26.06 1.96
CA ARG A 61 -14.03 26.39 3.07
C ARG A 61 -14.80 26.98 4.24
N THR A 62 -14.89 26.21 5.32
CA THR A 62 -15.47 26.69 6.58
C THR A 62 -14.43 26.99 7.67
N THR A 63 -13.15 26.66 7.45
CA THR A 63 -12.11 26.66 8.50
C THR A 63 -10.79 27.29 8.06
N SER A 64 -9.99 27.74 9.04
CA SER A 64 -8.78 28.55 8.83
C SER A 64 -7.47 27.74 8.81
N GLN A 65 -7.52 26.43 9.08
CA GLN A 65 -6.34 25.54 9.06
C GLN A 65 -6.54 24.29 8.18
N ALA A 66 -5.47 23.82 7.53
CA ALA A 66 -5.40 22.65 6.64
C ALA A 66 -5.80 21.35 7.35
N VAL A 67 -5.42 21.20 8.61
CA VAL A 67 -5.72 20.03 9.44
C VAL A 67 -7.20 19.97 9.84
N GLU A 68 -7.92 21.10 9.75
CA GLU A 68 -9.34 21.21 10.08
C GLU A 68 -10.24 20.91 8.87
N ASP A 69 -9.68 20.55 7.71
CA ASP A 69 -10.48 20.12 6.58
C ASP A 69 -11.18 18.79 6.89
N ARG A 70 -12.51 18.86 7.04
CA ARG A 70 -13.36 17.69 7.33
C ARG A 70 -13.25 16.60 6.26
N ARG A 71 -12.85 16.94 5.03
CA ARG A 71 -12.61 15.95 3.96
C ARG A 71 -11.46 15.01 4.32
N LEU A 72 -10.43 15.49 5.03
CA LEU A 72 -9.33 14.64 5.50
C LEU A 72 -9.85 13.54 6.44
N ALA A 73 -10.71 13.89 7.40
CA ALA A 73 -11.34 12.91 8.28
C ALA A 73 -12.25 11.94 7.50
N LEU A 74 -13.02 12.46 6.53
CA LEU A 74 -13.94 11.66 5.70
C LEU A 74 -13.20 10.56 4.92
N PHE A 75 -12.07 10.90 4.32
CA PHE A 75 -11.21 9.97 3.58
C PHE A 75 -10.20 9.24 4.48
N ALA A 76 -10.39 9.25 5.80
CA ALA A 76 -9.56 8.55 6.79
C ALA A 76 -8.07 8.96 6.78
N TYR A 77 -7.75 10.22 6.49
CA TYR A 77 -6.40 10.74 6.72
C TYR A 77 -6.16 10.87 8.22
N THR A 78 -4.96 10.51 8.63
CA THR A 78 -4.51 10.64 10.01
C THR A 78 -3.29 11.53 10.05
N ILE A 79 -3.02 12.13 11.22
CA ILE A 79 -1.79 12.89 11.45
C ILE A 79 -0.55 12.03 11.16
N GLU A 80 -0.62 10.74 11.48
CA GLU A 80 0.48 9.80 11.23
C GLU A 80 0.71 9.60 9.73
N THR A 81 -0.35 9.37 8.95
CA THR A 81 -0.26 9.23 7.49
C THR A 81 0.32 10.47 6.82
N ILE A 82 -0.11 11.67 7.22
CA ILE A 82 0.38 12.93 6.64
C ILE A 82 1.87 13.11 6.95
N ASN A 83 2.25 13.07 8.23
CA ASN A 83 3.61 13.39 8.65
C ASN A 83 4.63 12.29 8.37
N MET A 84 4.23 11.02 8.45
CA MET A 84 5.15 9.91 8.23
C MET A 84 5.23 9.47 6.77
N LEU A 85 4.18 9.64 5.97
CA LEU A 85 4.16 9.12 4.60
C LEU A 85 4.19 10.25 3.59
N ILE A 86 3.21 11.17 3.63
CA ILE A 86 3.00 12.15 2.57
C ILE A 86 4.09 13.23 2.56
N VAL A 87 4.37 13.83 3.72
CA VAL A 87 5.39 14.87 3.84
C VAL A 87 6.77 14.35 3.39
N PRO A 88 7.26 13.16 3.84
CA PRO A 88 8.53 12.63 3.36
C PRO A 88 8.57 12.33 1.86
N MET A 89 7.45 11.95 1.24
CA MET A 89 7.39 11.77 -0.22
C MET A 89 7.60 13.10 -0.96
N VAL A 90 7.04 14.20 -0.45
CA VAL A 90 7.22 15.54 -1.02
C VAL A 90 8.62 16.09 -0.74
N ASP A 91 9.18 15.88 0.45
CA ASP A 91 10.48 16.43 0.83
C ASP A 91 11.66 15.64 0.22
N THR A 92 11.58 14.31 0.22
CA THR A 92 12.72 13.44 -0.13
C THR A 92 12.57 12.71 -1.47
N GLN A 93 11.43 12.86 -2.16
CA GLN A 93 11.11 12.18 -3.42
C GLN A 93 11.19 10.65 -3.30
N LYS A 94 10.96 10.13 -2.09
CA LYS A 94 11.05 8.71 -1.75
C LYS A 94 9.92 8.34 -0.79
N GLU A 95 9.44 7.11 -0.90
CA GLU A 95 8.55 6.55 0.12
C GLU A 95 9.24 6.53 1.50
N ALA A 96 8.42 6.66 2.54
CA ALA A 96 8.91 6.62 3.90
C ALA A 96 9.53 5.25 4.24
N LEU A 97 10.65 5.28 4.96
CA LEU A 97 11.30 4.08 5.47
C LEU A 97 10.86 3.85 6.92
N GLY A 98 10.28 2.68 7.16
CA GLY A 98 9.96 2.17 8.50
C GLY A 98 10.91 1.04 8.92
N SER A 99 10.78 0.61 10.17
CA SER A 99 11.46 -0.57 10.71
C SER A 99 10.51 -1.37 11.59
N MET A 100 10.96 -2.55 12.03
CA MET A 100 10.15 -3.56 12.74
C MET A 100 9.08 -4.21 11.85
N GLY A 101 8.41 -5.24 12.38
CA GLY A 101 7.32 -5.92 11.68
C GLY A 101 5.98 -5.21 11.89
N ASN A 102 5.02 -5.42 10.98
CA ASN A 102 3.65 -4.98 11.21
C ASN A 102 3.00 -5.85 12.29
N ASP A 103 2.68 -5.23 13.41
CA ASP A 103 2.05 -5.85 14.57
C ASP A 103 0.65 -5.30 14.88
N ALA A 104 0.10 -4.47 14.01
CA ALA A 104 -1.29 -4.03 14.02
C ALA A 104 -2.23 -5.18 13.59
N PRO A 105 -3.54 -5.11 13.88
CA PRO A 105 -4.51 -6.10 13.43
C PRO A 105 -4.57 -6.22 11.91
N LEU A 106 -4.98 -7.40 11.44
CA LEU A 106 -5.51 -7.52 10.07
C LEU A 106 -6.73 -6.61 9.91
N ALA A 107 -6.92 -6.05 8.71
CA ALA A 107 -8.02 -5.12 8.43
C ALA A 107 -9.39 -5.67 8.89
N CYS A 108 -9.68 -6.94 8.60
CA CYS A 108 -10.93 -7.59 9.03
C CYS A 108 -11.10 -7.77 10.56
N LEU A 109 -10.05 -7.53 11.36
CA LEU A 109 -10.08 -7.59 12.82
C LEU A 109 -9.94 -6.19 13.46
N SER A 110 -9.65 -5.17 12.68
CA SER A 110 -9.49 -3.79 13.15
C SER A 110 -10.82 -3.22 13.65
N GLN A 111 -10.75 -2.35 14.64
CA GLN A 111 -11.92 -1.62 15.17
C GLN A 111 -11.97 -0.17 14.67
N TYR A 112 -11.00 0.26 13.85
CA TYR A 112 -10.79 1.65 13.46
C TYR A 112 -11.13 1.93 11.97
N GLN A 113 -12.13 1.21 11.43
CA GLN A 113 -12.66 1.38 10.07
C GLN A 113 -11.54 1.48 9.01
N PRO A 114 -10.81 0.37 8.75
CA PRO A 114 -9.72 0.37 7.78
C PRO A 114 -10.22 0.74 6.38
N LEU A 115 -9.30 1.19 5.53
CA LEU A 115 -9.63 1.40 4.12
C LEU A 115 -9.63 0.06 3.40
N ILE A 116 -10.39 -0.04 2.31
CA ILE A 116 -10.48 -1.29 1.57
C ILE A 116 -9.12 -1.74 0.98
N TYR A 117 -8.19 -0.80 0.75
CA TYR A 117 -6.82 -1.12 0.33
C TYR A 117 -6.12 -2.07 1.31
N ASP A 118 -6.36 -1.93 2.62
CA ASP A 118 -5.66 -2.70 3.66
C ASP A 118 -5.98 -4.20 3.62
N TYR A 119 -7.09 -4.57 2.98
CA TYR A 119 -7.49 -5.96 2.76
C TYR A 119 -6.68 -6.64 1.65
N PHE A 120 -6.01 -5.88 0.77
CA PHE A 120 -5.21 -6.41 -0.32
C PHE A 120 -3.74 -6.53 0.05
N LYS A 121 -3.19 -7.74 -0.03
CA LYS A 121 -1.76 -8.00 0.19
C LYS A 121 -1.07 -8.20 -1.15
N GLN A 122 0.03 -7.47 -1.36
CA GLN A 122 0.84 -7.57 -2.59
C GLN A 122 1.41 -8.98 -2.71
N LEU A 123 1.18 -9.62 -3.84
CA LEU A 123 1.86 -10.86 -4.18
C LEU A 123 3.31 -10.56 -4.60
N PHE A 124 4.21 -11.51 -4.38
CA PHE A 124 5.61 -11.41 -4.79
C PHE A 124 6.12 -12.76 -5.27
N ALA A 125 7.07 -12.73 -6.21
CA ALA A 125 7.70 -13.92 -6.73
C ALA A 125 8.77 -14.44 -5.75
N GLN A 126 8.90 -15.76 -5.66
CA GLN A 126 9.85 -16.41 -4.75
C GLN A 126 10.79 -17.37 -5.48
N VAL A 127 10.22 -18.36 -6.18
CA VAL A 127 10.99 -19.44 -6.82
C VAL A 127 10.69 -19.54 -8.31
N THR A 128 9.41 -19.40 -8.68
CA THR A 128 8.92 -19.62 -10.05
C THR A 128 9.50 -18.66 -11.07
N ASN A 129 9.76 -17.42 -10.65
CA ASN A 129 10.31 -16.35 -11.47
C ASN A 129 11.11 -15.40 -10.56
N PRO A 130 12.21 -14.80 -11.05
CA PRO A 130 12.99 -13.87 -10.25
C PRO A 130 12.32 -12.49 -10.20
N PRO A 131 12.42 -11.77 -9.06
CA PRO A 131 12.14 -10.33 -9.03
C PRO A 131 13.21 -9.54 -9.80
N ILE A 132 12.88 -8.31 -10.19
CA ILE A 132 13.77 -7.37 -10.87
C ILE A 132 14.35 -6.38 -9.83
N ASP A 133 15.53 -5.81 -10.08
CA ASP A 133 16.04 -4.67 -9.30
C ASP A 133 15.52 -3.35 -9.91
N PRO A 134 14.56 -2.66 -9.28
CA PRO A 134 13.94 -1.47 -9.86
C PRO A 134 14.87 -0.26 -9.97
N PHE A 135 16.03 -0.29 -9.30
CA PHE A 135 16.99 0.81 -9.31
C PHE A 135 18.15 0.51 -10.27
N ARG A 136 18.74 -0.68 -10.20
CA ARG A 136 19.88 -1.06 -11.04
C ARG A 136 19.47 -1.42 -12.46
N GLU A 137 18.27 -1.98 -12.63
CA GLU A 137 17.74 -2.42 -13.92
C GLU A 137 16.61 -1.48 -14.41
N LYS A 138 16.63 -0.20 -13.99
CA LYS A 138 15.59 0.78 -14.36
C LYS A 138 15.38 0.90 -15.87
N ILE A 139 16.43 0.68 -16.68
CA ILE A 139 16.35 0.78 -18.16
C ILE A 139 15.38 -0.22 -18.79
N VAL A 140 15.12 -1.36 -18.16
CA VAL A 140 14.15 -2.34 -18.68
C VAL A 140 12.74 -2.09 -18.17
N MET A 141 12.56 -1.18 -17.21
CA MET A 141 11.27 -0.85 -16.62
C MET A 141 10.64 0.37 -17.27
N SER A 142 9.31 0.37 -17.39
CA SER A 142 8.56 1.52 -17.89
C SER A 142 7.21 1.66 -17.19
N LEU A 143 6.93 2.88 -16.74
CA LEU A 143 5.61 3.29 -16.24
C LEU A 143 4.76 3.94 -17.34
N ALA A 144 5.31 4.13 -18.53
CA ALA A 144 4.58 4.75 -19.62
C ALA A 144 3.45 3.84 -20.09
N CYS A 145 2.27 4.41 -20.26
CA CYS A 145 1.10 3.68 -20.70
C CYS A 145 0.23 4.54 -21.63
N PRO A 146 -0.09 4.04 -22.84
CA PRO A 146 -1.14 4.63 -23.65
C PRO A 146 -2.52 4.34 -23.03
N ILE A 147 -3.35 5.38 -22.90
CA ILE A 147 -4.70 5.30 -22.33
C ILE A 147 -5.77 5.67 -23.36
N GLY A 148 -7.02 5.34 -23.06
CA GLY A 148 -8.16 5.56 -23.96
C GLY A 148 -8.45 4.38 -24.89
N PRO A 149 -9.35 4.58 -25.88
CA PRO A 149 -9.88 3.52 -26.72
C PRO A 149 -8.78 2.74 -27.44
N ALA A 150 -8.94 1.42 -27.52
CA ALA A 150 -8.03 0.52 -28.22
C ALA A 150 -8.71 -0.02 -29.48
N ALA A 151 -8.04 0.17 -30.63
CA ALA A 151 -8.49 -0.36 -31.91
C ALA A 151 -8.24 -1.87 -32.02
N ASN A 152 -8.73 -2.49 -33.11
CA ASN A 152 -8.59 -3.92 -33.36
C ASN A 152 -7.11 -4.33 -33.41
N ILE A 153 -6.70 -5.27 -32.56
CA ILE A 153 -5.32 -5.76 -32.49
C ILE A 153 -4.92 -6.61 -33.71
N LEU A 154 -5.90 -7.18 -34.42
CA LEU A 154 -5.68 -8.04 -35.59
C LEU A 154 -5.41 -7.22 -36.86
N GLU A 155 -5.80 -5.95 -36.87
CA GLU A 155 -5.69 -5.06 -38.01
C GLU A 155 -4.68 -3.93 -37.73
N PRO A 156 -3.48 -4.01 -38.32
CA PRO A 156 -2.48 -2.96 -38.16
C PRO A 156 -2.94 -1.68 -38.86
N SER A 157 -3.18 -0.63 -38.07
CA SER A 157 -3.66 0.66 -38.57
C SER A 157 -3.13 1.82 -37.72
N ALA A 158 -3.09 3.02 -38.30
CA ALA A 158 -2.76 4.25 -37.57
C ALA A 158 -3.71 4.52 -36.39
N GLN A 159 -4.94 4.00 -36.45
CA GLN A 159 -5.95 4.14 -35.42
C GLN A 159 -5.53 3.51 -34.08
N GLN A 160 -4.63 2.52 -34.10
CA GLN A 160 -4.04 1.94 -32.88
C GLN A 160 -3.16 2.95 -32.11
N CYS A 161 -2.62 3.95 -32.80
CA CYS A 161 -1.77 4.99 -32.23
C CYS A 161 -2.55 6.22 -31.75
N CYS A 162 -3.85 6.36 -32.08
CA CYS A 162 -4.72 7.45 -31.63
C CYS A 162 -5.08 7.31 -30.13
N ARG A 163 -4.07 7.32 -29.26
CA ARG A 163 -4.18 7.12 -27.81
C ARG A 163 -3.41 8.23 -27.09
N LEU A 164 -3.87 8.58 -25.89
CA LEU A 164 -3.19 9.52 -25.02
C LEU A 164 -2.02 8.79 -24.36
N TYR A 165 -0.81 9.23 -24.64
CA TYR A 165 0.40 8.65 -24.07
C TYR A 165 0.76 9.35 -22.78
N LEU A 166 0.68 8.59 -21.68
CA LEU A 166 1.12 9.05 -20.37
C LEU A 166 2.48 8.43 -20.06
N GLU A 167 3.45 9.25 -19.66
CA GLU A 167 4.75 8.75 -19.19
C GLU A 167 4.65 8.06 -17.83
N GLN A 168 3.64 8.45 -17.04
CA GLN A 168 3.38 7.95 -15.70
C GLN A 168 1.88 8.10 -15.35
N PRO A 169 1.34 7.29 -14.41
CA PRO A 169 -0.10 7.16 -14.22
C PRO A 169 -0.75 8.23 -13.32
N ILE A 170 0.01 9.07 -12.64
CA ILE A 170 -0.49 10.07 -11.68
C ILE A 170 -0.79 11.38 -12.41
N LEU A 171 -1.95 11.98 -12.17
CA LEU A 171 -2.36 13.21 -12.87
C LEU A 171 -2.34 14.41 -11.94
N SER A 172 -1.86 15.54 -12.44
CA SER A 172 -1.94 16.82 -11.73
C SER A 172 -3.38 17.34 -11.72
N LEU A 173 -3.67 18.32 -10.85
CA LEU A 173 -4.96 19.01 -10.85
C LEU A 173 -5.24 19.70 -12.19
N LYS A 174 -4.18 20.25 -12.84
CA LYS A 174 -4.27 20.93 -14.14
C LYS A 174 -4.59 19.91 -15.24
N ASP A 175 -3.94 18.75 -15.21
CA ASP A 175 -4.14 17.66 -16.18
C ASP A 175 -5.58 17.15 -16.12
N MET A 176 -6.14 17.03 -14.91
CA MET A 176 -7.53 16.59 -14.73
C MET A 176 -8.53 17.55 -15.34
N GLU A 177 -8.36 18.86 -15.15
CA GLU A 177 -9.26 19.86 -15.74
C GLU A 177 -9.16 19.86 -17.28
N ALA A 178 -7.95 19.73 -17.82
CA ALA A 178 -7.76 19.56 -19.26
C ALA A 178 -8.48 18.31 -19.79
N LEU A 179 -8.37 17.17 -19.10
CA LEU A 179 -9.04 15.92 -19.47
C LEU A 179 -10.56 16.01 -19.39
N LYS A 180 -11.11 16.70 -18.38
CA LYS A 180 -12.56 16.93 -18.25
C LYS A 180 -13.11 17.77 -19.41
N ALA A 181 -12.36 18.79 -19.85
CA ALA A 181 -12.74 19.69 -20.93
C ALA A 181 -12.32 19.20 -22.34
N THR A 182 -11.69 18.04 -22.45
CA THR A 182 -11.09 17.59 -23.72
C THR A 182 -12.15 17.35 -24.80
N THR A 183 -11.94 18.00 -25.94
CA THR A 183 -12.60 17.72 -27.25
C THR A 183 -11.59 17.38 -28.36
N TYR A 184 -10.32 17.28 -27.98
CA TYR A 184 -9.18 17.06 -28.88
C TYR A 184 -9.34 15.75 -29.66
N LYS A 185 -9.11 15.79 -30.97
CA LYS A 185 -9.31 14.64 -31.89
C LYS A 185 -10.66 13.93 -31.73
N GLY A 186 -11.72 14.67 -31.36
CA GLY A 186 -13.07 14.12 -31.17
C GLY A 186 -13.25 13.29 -29.91
N TRP A 187 -12.26 13.26 -29.00
CA TRP A 187 -12.41 12.61 -27.71
C TRP A 187 -13.43 13.34 -26.86
N LYS A 188 -14.18 12.55 -26.07
CA LYS A 188 -15.15 13.06 -25.11
C LYS A 188 -14.92 12.40 -23.78
N THR A 189 -15.10 13.18 -22.71
CA THR A 189 -14.94 12.72 -21.34
C THR A 189 -16.28 12.78 -20.61
N LYS A 190 -16.60 11.72 -19.88
CA LYS A 190 -17.76 11.65 -19.00
C LYS A 190 -17.27 11.57 -17.56
N VAL A 191 -17.66 12.54 -16.73
CA VAL A 191 -17.45 12.49 -15.28
C VAL A 191 -18.66 11.78 -14.65
N ILE A 192 -18.37 10.80 -13.80
CA ILE A 192 -19.35 10.04 -13.02
C ILE A 192 -19.00 10.24 -11.54
N ASP A 193 -19.98 10.74 -10.79
CA ASP A 193 -19.80 10.97 -9.36
C ASP A 193 -19.90 9.63 -8.61
N ILE A 194 -18.87 9.29 -7.84
CA ILE A 194 -18.82 8.06 -7.03
C ILE A 194 -19.24 8.35 -5.59
N VAL A 195 -20.44 8.92 -5.42
CA VAL A 195 -21.01 9.29 -4.13
C VAL A 195 -22.46 8.85 -4.03
N TYR A 196 -22.98 8.74 -2.80
CA TYR A 196 -24.39 8.47 -2.55
C TYR A 196 -24.95 9.34 -1.42
N PRO A 197 -26.27 9.63 -1.40
CA PRO A 197 -26.86 10.53 -0.41
C PRO A 197 -26.73 9.99 1.02
N VAL A 198 -26.45 10.89 1.97
CA VAL A 198 -26.28 10.52 3.40
C VAL A 198 -27.52 9.85 3.99
N HIS A 199 -28.73 10.23 3.55
CA HIS A 199 -29.98 9.68 4.08
C HIS A 199 -30.18 8.19 3.76
N GLU A 200 -29.46 7.64 2.78
CA GLU A 200 -29.50 6.21 2.45
C GLU A 200 -28.60 5.36 3.37
N ALA A 201 -27.70 6.01 4.13
CA ALA A 201 -26.78 5.38 5.07
C ALA A 201 -26.10 4.12 4.49
N ALA A 202 -25.95 3.06 5.27
CA ALA A 202 -25.26 1.84 4.83
C ALA A 202 -25.95 1.12 3.64
N GLU A 203 -27.26 1.30 3.46
CA GLU A 203 -28.02 0.64 2.38
C GLU A 203 -27.78 1.28 1.01
N GLY A 204 -27.25 2.52 0.96
CA GLY A 204 -27.00 3.26 -0.28
C GLY A 204 -25.80 2.77 -1.11
N LEU A 205 -24.86 2.02 -0.50
CA LEU A 205 -23.60 1.63 -1.17
C LEU A 205 -23.83 0.76 -2.42
N LEU A 206 -24.60 -0.32 -2.29
CA LEU A 206 -24.80 -1.28 -3.37
C LEU A 206 -25.63 -0.68 -4.54
N PRO A 207 -26.74 0.04 -4.31
CA PRO A 207 -27.43 0.80 -5.35
C PRO A 207 -26.52 1.80 -6.06
N ALA A 208 -25.67 2.53 -5.33
CA ALA A 208 -24.73 3.48 -5.91
C ALA A 208 -23.72 2.80 -6.84
N LEU A 209 -23.14 1.66 -6.41
CA LEU A 209 -22.23 0.87 -7.26
C LEU A 209 -22.91 0.38 -8.54
N ASN A 210 -24.17 -0.05 -8.46
CA ASN A 210 -24.95 -0.45 -9.64
C ASN A 210 -25.19 0.72 -10.59
N LYS A 211 -25.53 1.90 -10.06
CA LYS A 211 -25.72 3.11 -10.86
C LYS A 211 -24.42 3.53 -11.56
N ILE A 212 -23.29 3.55 -10.83
CA ILE A 212 -21.98 3.95 -11.37
C ILE A 212 -21.56 3.05 -12.54
N ARG A 213 -21.66 1.73 -12.38
CA ARG A 213 -21.26 0.79 -13.45
C ARG A 213 -22.17 0.88 -14.69
N GLU A 214 -23.46 1.14 -14.50
CA GLU A 214 -24.43 1.32 -15.59
C GLU A 214 -24.21 2.64 -16.34
N GLU A 215 -23.93 3.72 -15.61
CA GLU A 215 -23.60 5.01 -16.22
C GLU A 215 -22.31 4.94 -17.03
N ALA A 216 -21.30 4.19 -16.55
CA ALA A 216 -20.07 3.95 -17.30
C ALA A 216 -20.30 3.11 -18.57
N CYS A 217 -21.17 2.11 -18.51
CA CYS A 217 -21.59 1.30 -19.66
C CYS A 217 -22.29 2.18 -20.72
N SER A 218 -23.24 3.01 -20.29
CA SER A 218 -23.93 3.97 -21.15
C SER A 218 -22.97 4.99 -21.77
N ALA A 219 -21.96 5.46 -21.01
CA ALA A 219 -20.93 6.34 -21.55
C ALA A 219 -20.11 5.66 -22.66
N ALA A 220 -19.74 4.39 -22.48
CA ALA A 220 -19.03 3.62 -23.50
C ALA A 220 -19.88 3.39 -24.77
N GLU A 221 -21.19 3.21 -24.62
CA GLU A 221 -22.14 3.07 -25.74
C GLU A 221 -22.33 4.38 -26.51
N ASN A 222 -22.36 5.50 -25.80
CA ASN A 222 -22.49 6.84 -26.37
C ASN A 222 -21.19 7.39 -26.99
N GLY A 223 -20.12 6.58 -27.06
CA GLY A 223 -18.87 6.92 -27.73
C GLY A 223 -18.00 7.91 -26.95
N TYR A 224 -18.11 7.94 -25.62
CA TYR A 224 -17.14 8.65 -24.79
C TYR A 224 -15.79 7.90 -24.80
N SER A 225 -14.69 8.63 -24.95
CA SER A 225 -13.34 8.05 -24.97
C SER A 225 -12.80 7.83 -23.56
N LEU A 226 -13.20 8.67 -22.61
CA LEU A 226 -12.73 8.66 -21.23
C LEU A 226 -13.91 8.71 -20.26
N VAL A 227 -13.81 7.94 -19.18
CA VAL A 227 -14.71 7.97 -18.04
C VAL A 227 -13.88 8.31 -16.82
N ILE A 228 -14.22 9.43 -16.17
CA ILE A 228 -13.61 9.84 -14.90
C ILE A 228 -14.58 9.45 -13.78
N LEU A 229 -14.12 8.62 -12.85
CA LEU A 229 -14.83 8.36 -11.59
C LEU A 229 -14.31 9.38 -10.55
N SER A 230 -15.19 10.23 -10.02
CA SER A 230 -14.82 11.35 -9.14
C SER A 230 -15.56 11.32 -7.81
N ASP A 231 -14.83 11.37 -6.70
CA ASP A 231 -15.40 11.54 -5.35
C ASP A 231 -15.42 13.01 -4.89
N ARG A 232 -15.16 13.98 -5.77
CA ARG A 232 -15.14 15.43 -5.44
C ARG A 232 -16.44 15.96 -4.83
N LYS A 233 -17.59 15.34 -5.12
CA LYS A 233 -18.89 15.73 -4.54
C LYS A 233 -19.09 15.25 -3.09
N ALA A 234 -18.14 14.50 -2.54
CA ALA A 234 -18.18 14.05 -1.16
C ALA A 234 -18.19 15.26 -0.21
N GLY A 235 -19.07 15.23 0.77
CA GLY A 235 -19.27 16.36 1.67
C GLY A 235 -20.45 16.15 2.61
N ARG A 236 -21.09 17.24 3.04
CA ARG A 236 -22.18 17.19 4.03
C ARG A 236 -23.43 16.44 3.55
N ASP A 237 -23.71 16.43 2.26
CA ASP A 237 -24.93 15.81 1.71
C ASP A 237 -24.68 14.42 1.11
N TYR A 238 -23.42 14.07 0.86
CA TYR A 238 -23.03 12.88 0.11
C TYR A 238 -21.84 12.14 0.74
N ILE A 239 -21.99 10.81 0.89
CA ILE A 239 -20.95 9.90 1.35
C ILE A 239 -20.19 9.37 0.13
N PRO A 240 -18.84 9.39 0.13
CA PRO A 240 -18.05 8.81 -0.95
C PRO A 240 -18.18 7.28 -0.96
N VAL A 241 -18.36 6.72 -2.15
CA VAL A 241 -18.07 5.31 -2.40
C VAL A 241 -16.55 5.17 -2.47
N SER A 242 -15.97 4.12 -1.88
CA SER A 242 -14.53 3.88 -2.03
C SER A 242 -14.15 3.80 -3.49
N ALA A 243 -13.12 4.56 -3.88
CA ALA A 243 -12.66 4.65 -5.26
C ALA A 243 -12.28 3.27 -5.81
N LEU A 244 -11.74 2.38 -4.98
CA LEU A 244 -11.41 1.02 -5.38
C LEU A 244 -12.65 0.16 -5.67
N LEU A 245 -13.69 0.24 -4.83
CA LEU A 245 -14.95 -0.49 -5.06
C LEU A 245 -15.62 -0.03 -6.35
N ALA A 246 -15.73 1.30 -6.54
CA ALA A 246 -16.32 1.89 -7.73
C ALA A 246 -15.54 1.54 -9.00
N LEU A 247 -14.20 1.62 -8.94
CA LEU A 247 -13.32 1.22 -10.03
C LEU A 247 -13.50 -0.26 -10.37
N GLY A 248 -13.37 -1.15 -9.38
CA GLY A 248 -13.42 -2.59 -9.58
C GLY A 248 -14.76 -3.04 -10.18
N ALA A 249 -15.88 -2.55 -9.62
CA ALA A 249 -17.22 -2.80 -10.13
C ALA A 249 -17.37 -2.34 -11.59
N THR A 250 -16.91 -1.12 -11.90
CA THR A 250 -16.97 -0.55 -13.25
C THR A 250 -16.09 -1.31 -14.23
N HIS A 251 -14.86 -1.62 -13.84
CA HIS A 251 -13.88 -2.33 -14.66
C HIS A 251 -14.41 -3.71 -15.09
N HIS A 252 -14.85 -4.52 -14.13
CA HIS A 252 -15.36 -5.86 -14.41
C HIS A 252 -16.70 -5.83 -15.15
N HIS A 253 -17.57 -4.85 -14.86
CA HIS A 253 -18.83 -4.70 -15.60
C HIS A 253 -18.59 -4.37 -17.07
N LEU A 254 -17.68 -3.43 -17.37
CA LEU A 254 -17.29 -3.10 -18.73
C LEU A 254 -16.62 -4.28 -19.46
N ILE A 255 -15.86 -5.12 -18.76
CA ILE A 255 -15.32 -6.37 -19.34
C ILE A 255 -16.45 -7.33 -19.70
N ASN A 256 -17.39 -7.58 -18.78
CA ASN A 256 -18.53 -8.47 -19.00
C ASN A 256 -19.42 -7.99 -20.17
N LYS A 257 -19.47 -6.67 -20.42
CA LYS A 257 -20.20 -6.05 -21.53
C LYS A 257 -19.35 -5.90 -22.81
N LEU A 258 -18.09 -6.34 -22.81
CA LEU A 258 -17.15 -6.21 -23.93
C LEU A 258 -16.89 -4.76 -24.36
N GLN A 259 -16.97 -3.82 -23.42
CA GLN A 259 -16.84 -2.38 -23.64
C GLN A 259 -15.58 -1.78 -23.01
N ARG A 260 -14.83 -2.53 -22.18
CA ARG A 260 -13.64 -1.99 -21.47
C ARG A 260 -12.57 -1.41 -22.40
N MET A 261 -12.43 -1.94 -23.61
CA MET A 261 -11.47 -1.45 -24.62
C MET A 261 -11.91 -0.15 -25.31
N LYS A 262 -13.17 0.26 -25.16
CA LYS A 262 -13.71 1.49 -25.78
C LYS A 262 -13.42 2.75 -24.97
N VAL A 263 -13.09 2.62 -23.68
CA VAL A 263 -12.96 3.75 -22.75
C VAL A 263 -11.66 3.67 -21.96
N GLY A 264 -11.06 4.82 -21.65
CA GLY A 264 -10.09 4.95 -20.57
C GLY A 264 -10.79 5.22 -19.23
N LEU A 265 -10.37 4.55 -18.16
CA LEU A 265 -10.90 4.75 -16.81
C LEU A 265 -9.94 5.57 -15.96
N ILE A 266 -10.31 6.79 -15.60
CA ILE A 266 -9.48 7.68 -14.80
C ILE A 266 -10.13 7.86 -13.43
N LEU A 267 -9.34 7.88 -12.37
CA LEU A 267 -9.81 8.16 -11.02
C LEU A 267 -9.44 9.58 -10.60
N GLU A 268 -10.40 10.32 -10.09
CA GLU A 268 -10.19 11.55 -9.34
C GLU A 268 -10.65 11.28 -7.90
N THR A 269 -9.70 11.10 -6.98
CA THR A 269 -10.02 10.61 -5.64
C THR A 269 -9.30 11.35 -4.52
N GLY A 270 -10.03 11.60 -3.43
CA GLY A 270 -9.46 12.04 -2.16
C GLY A 270 -8.87 10.88 -1.35
N GLU A 271 -9.25 9.64 -1.60
CA GLU A 271 -8.91 8.45 -0.79
C GLU A 271 -7.48 7.93 -1.02
N ALA A 272 -6.99 8.02 -2.25
CA ALA A 272 -5.68 7.48 -2.64
C ALA A 272 -4.54 8.42 -2.21
N ARG A 273 -3.55 7.88 -1.48
CA ARG A 273 -2.41 8.67 -0.96
C ARG A 273 -1.11 7.90 -0.84
N GLU A 274 -1.19 6.59 -0.58
CA GLU A 274 -0.01 5.73 -0.43
C GLU A 274 0.34 5.02 -1.74
N VAL A 275 1.61 4.63 -1.89
CA VAL A 275 2.08 3.81 -3.02
C VAL A 275 1.25 2.54 -3.16
N HIS A 276 0.86 1.92 -2.04
CA HIS A 276 0.02 0.73 -2.04
C HIS A 276 -1.36 1.02 -2.67
N HIS A 277 -2.01 2.14 -2.33
CA HIS A 277 -3.30 2.52 -2.90
C HIS A 277 -3.19 2.66 -4.42
N MET A 278 -2.15 3.35 -4.91
CA MET A 278 -1.90 3.51 -6.35
C MET A 278 -1.71 2.16 -7.04
N CYS A 279 -0.92 1.27 -6.46
CA CYS A 279 -0.66 -0.06 -7.00
C CYS A 279 -1.93 -0.92 -7.08
N VAL A 280 -2.82 -0.82 -6.08
CA VAL A 280 -4.08 -1.56 -6.05
C VAL A 280 -5.02 -1.00 -7.12
N LEU A 281 -5.21 0.33 -7.19
CA LEU A 281 -6.05 0.96 -8.20
C LEU A 281 -5.59 0.63 -9.63
N LEU A 282 -4.29 0.70 -9.91
CA LEU A 282 -3.73 0.30 -11.20
C LEU A 282 -3.95 -1.20 -11.47
N GLY A 283 -3.72 -2.04 -10.47
CA GLY A 283 -3.91 -3.50 -10.56
C GLY A 283 -5.36 -3.92 -10.82
N TYR A 284 -6.33 -3.11 -10.41
CA TYR A 284 -7.77 -3.30 -10.67
C TYR A 284 -8.32 -2.46 -11.83
N GLY A 285 -7.42 -1.88 -12.64
CA GLY A 285 -7.74 -1.41 -13.98
C GLY A 285 -7.97 0.08 -14.15
N ALA A 286 -7.49 0.91 -13.21
CA ALA A 286 -7.35 2.34 -13.43
C ALA A 286 -6.31 2.60 -14.54
N ASP A 287 -6.64 3.52 -15.44
CA ASP A 287 -5.72 3.97 -16.48
C ASP A 287 -4.81 5.09 -16.01
N ALA A 288 -5.34 5.99 -15.18
CA ALA A 288 -4.62 7.08 -14.53
C ALA A 288 -5.35 7.50 -13.23
N ILE A 289 -4.64 8.15 -12.31
CA ILE A 289 -5.14 8.48 -10.96
C ILE A 289 -4.74 9.91 -10.60
N CYS A 290 -5.70 10.74 -10.20
CA CYS A 290 -5.46 12.05 -9.60
C CYS A 290 -5.80 12.01 -8.10
N PRO A 291 -4.79 11.92 -7.22
CA PRO A 291 -4.97 12.04 -5.78
C PRO A 291 -5.13 13.51 -5.38
N TYR A 292 -6.26 14.14 -5.74
CA TYR A 292 -6.40 15.59 -5.62
C TYR A 292 -6.24 16.07 -4.18
N LEU A 293 -6.75 15.32 -3.20
CA LEU A 293 -6.72 15.75 -1.79
C LEU A 293 -5.29 15.80 -1.25
N VAL A 294 -4.39 14.94 -1.73
CA VAL A 294 -2.98 15.03 -1.38
C VAL A 294 -2.40 16.37 -1.83
N PHE A 295 -2.65 16.78 -3.07
CA PHE A 295 -2.11 18.04 -3.59
C PHE A 295 -2.76 19.27 -2.92
N GLU A 296 -4.07 19.24 -2.72
CA GLU A 296 -4.79 20.32 -2.01
C GLU A 296 -4.25 20.48 -0.58
N SER A 297 -4.09 19.38 0.18
CA SER A 297 -3.59 19.43 1.55
C SER A 297 -2.12 19.83 1.67
N MET A 298 -1.25 19.41 0.74
CA MET A 298 0.15 19.83 0.74
C MET A 298 0.31 21.31 0.41
N ALA A 299 -0.50 21.85 -0.51
CA ALA A 299 -0.53 23.28 -0.81
C ALA A 299 -0.99 24.11 0.40
N GLU A 300 -1.96 23.60 1.17
CA GLU A 300 -2.42 24.26 2.40
C GLU A 300 -1.36 24.21 3.52
N LEU A 301 -0.73 23.06 3.78
CA LEU A 301 0.36 22.93 4.76
C LEU A 301 1.58 23.80 4.41
N GLN A 302 1.83 24.01 3.12
CA GLN A 302 2.81 24.99 2.66
C GLN A 302 2.39 26.42 3.00
N GLY A 303 1.13 26.80 2.76
CA GLY A 303 0.59 28.12 3.10
C GLY A 303 0.66 28.44 4.60
N GLU A 304 0.64 27.40 5.43
CA GLU A 304 0.81 27.49 6.90
C GLU A 304 2.27 27.50 7.37
N GLY A 305 3.24 27.28 6.48
CA GLY A 305 4.66 27.21 6.82
C GLY A 305 5.10 25.93 7.53
N VAL A 306 4.28 24.86 7.50
CA VAL A 306 4.65 23.53 8.06
C VAL A 306 5.67 22.83 7.15
N ILE A 307 5.48 22.98 5.83
CA ILE A 307 6.36 22.47 4.79
C ILE A 307 7.23 23.63 4.27
N SER A 308 8.43 23.33 3.75
CA SER A 308 9.35 24.37 3.25
C SER A 308 8.69 25.32 2.25
N GLU A 309 8.78 26.64 2.50
CA GLU A 309 8.30 27.70 1.61
C GLU A 309 8.98 27.69 0.23
N SER A 310 10.12 27.00 0.08
CA SER A 310 10.85 26.88 -1.18
C SER A 310 10.18 25.95 -2.19
N LEU A 311 9.25 25.11 -1.74
CA LEU A 311 8.49 24.24 -2.63
C LEU A 311 7.45 25.09 -3.36
N THR A 312 7.20 24.81 -4.63
CA THR A 312 6.06 25.40 -5.37
C THR A 312 5.04 24.30 -5.63
N GLU A 313 3.78 24.62 -5.96
CA GLU A 313 2.76 23.61 -6.29
C GLU A 313 3.26 22.60 -7.34
N ASP A 314 3.95 23.08 -8.37
CA ASP A 314 4.51 22.23 -9.43
C ASP A 314 5.67 21.35 -8.92
N MET A 315 6.46 21.83 -7.94
CA MET A 315 7.49 21.01 -7.29
C MET A 315 6.89 19.97 -6.34
N ILE A 316 5.83 20.32 -5.60
CA ILE A 316 5.09 19.38 -4.74
C ILE A 316 4.57 18.22 -5.60
N PHE A 317 3.94 18.55 -6.74
CA PHE A 317 3.49 17.54 -7.71
C PHE A 317 4.64 16.66 -8.19
N LYS A 318 5.72 17.25 -8.72
CA LYS A 318 6.87 16.49 -9.26
C LYS A 318 7.51 15.59 -8.22
N ASN A 319 7.72 16.09 -7.00
CA ASN A 319 8.36 15.32 -5.94
C ASN A 319 7.49 14.14 -5.49
N TYR A 320 6.19 14.37 -5.32
CA TYR A 320 5.24 13.32 -4.98
C TYR A 320 5.17 12.24 -6.08
N VAL A 321 5.07 12.67 -7.34
CA VAL A 321 5.06 11.74 -8.49
C VAL A 321 6.34 10.90 -8.52
N GLU A 322 7.52 11.50 -8.35
CA GLU A 322 8.78 10.75 -8.36
C GLU A 322 8.85 9.72 -7.21
N ALA A 323 8.34 10.06 -6.03
CA ALA A 323 8.25 9.12 -4.91
C ALA A 323 7.33 7.94 -5.24
N VAL A 324 6.15 8.23 -5.80
CA VAL A 324 5.14 7.23 -6.17
C VAL A 324 5.62 6.34 -7.32
N GLU A 325 6.26 6.91 -8.35
CA GLU A 325 6.85 6.16 -9.46
C GLU A 325 7.88 5.13 -8.99
N ARG A 326 8.80 5.56 -8.11
CA ARG A 326 9.79 4.66 -7.50
C ARG A 326 9.10 3.55 -6.70
N GLY A 327 8.04 3.89 -5.97
CA GLY A 327 7.22 2.94 -5.23
C GLY A 327 6.51 1.93 -6.12
N ILE A 328 5.85 2.37 -7.20
CA ILE A 328 5.16 1.50 -8.16
C ILE A 328 6.16 0.57 -8.85
N ALA A 329 7.29 1.10 -9.32
CA ALA A 329 8.35 0.29 -9.93
C ALA A 329 8.85 -0.77 -8.94
N LYS A 330 9.05 -0.42 -7.67
CA LYS A 330 9.42 -1.37 -6.62
C LYS A 330 8.38 -2.48 -6.44
N VAL A 331 7.09 -2.16 -6.42
CA VAL A 331 6.02 -3.16 -6.26
C VAL A 331 5.94 -4.09 -7.47
N MET A 332 5.98 -3.55 -8.69
CA MET A 332 6.01 -4.34 -9.93
C MET A 332 7.21 -5.28 -9.98
N ALA A 333 8.38 -4.78 -9.57
CA ALA A 333 9.62 -5.54 -9.56
C ALA A 333 9.59 -6.75 -8.62
N LYS A 334 8.80 -6.72 -7.53
CA LYS A 334 8.61 -7.89 -6.62
C LYS A 334 8.06 -9.12 -7.34
N MET A 335 7.27 -8.93 -8.41
CA MET A 335 6.74 -10.01 -9.23
C MET A 335 7.55 -10.20 -10.53
N GLY A 336 8.61 -9.41 -10.75
CA GLY A 336 9.38 -9.43 -11.98
C GLY A 336 8.64 -8.82 -13.18
N ILE A 337 7.71 -7.88 -12.94
CA ILE A 337 6.97 -7.20 -14.00
C ILE A 337 7.72 -5.92 -14.39
N SER A 338 8.03 -5.76 -15.68
CA SER A 338 8.80 -4.60 -16.17
C SER A 338 7.94 -3.44 -16.66
N THR A 339 6.72 -3.68 -17.15
CA THR A 339 5.89 -2.64 -17.80
C THR A 339 4.57 -2.43 -17.07
N LEU A 340 4.21 -1.16 -16.83
CA LEU A 340 2.95 -0.81 -16.16
C LEU A 340 1.74 -1.28 -16.97
N GLN A 341 1.83 -1.25 -18.30
CA GLN A 341 0.78 -1.76 -19.19
C GLN A 341 0.43 -3.23 -18.89
N SER A 342 1.40 -4.06 -18.51
CA SER A 342 1.15 -5.47 -18.16
C SER A 342 0.67 -5.64 -16.72
N TYR A 343 1.02 -4.70 -15.84
CA TYR A 343 0.58 -4.70 -14.44
C TYR A 343 -0.89 -4.28 -14.29
N LYS A 344 -1.37 -3.39 -15.17
CA LYS A 344 -2.73 -2.88 -15.14
C LYS A 344 -3.76 -3.98 -15.36
N GLY A 345 -4.72 -4.10 -14.44
CA GLY A 345 -5.75 -5.15 -14.49
C GLY A 345 -5.25 -6.57 -14.21
N ALA A 346 -3.96 -6.75 -13.85
CA ALA A 346 -3.39 -8.07 -13.61
C ALA A 346 -3.74 -8.66 -12.23
N GLN A 347 -4.31 -7.86 -11.31
CA GLN A 347 -4.75 -8.29 -9.98
C GLN A 347 -3.65 -9.04 -9.19
N ILE A 348 -2.45 -8.47 -9.08
CA ILE A 348 -1.29 -9.07 -8.38
C ILE A 348 -1.42 -8.92 -6.85
N PHE A 349 -2.58 -9.29 -6.33
CA PHE A 349 -2.97 -9.13 -4.94
C PHE A 349 -3.74 -10.36 -4.44
N GLU A 350 -3.64 -10.59 -3.13
CA GLU A 350 -4.52 -11.49 -2.41
C GLU A 350 -5.40 -10.68 -1.45
N ALA A 351 -6.71 -10.90 -1.46
CA ALA A 351 -7.62 -10.33 -0.49
C ALA A 351 -7.65 -11.19 0.77
N VAL A 352 -7.62 -10.56 1.95
CA VAL A 352 -7.72 -11.25 3.24
C VAL A 352 -8.86 -10.63 4.04
N GLY A 353 -9.93 -11.40 4.26
CA GLY A 353 -11.06 -10.97 5.08
C GLY A 353 -12.18 -10.27 4.31
N LEU A 354 -12.18 -10.32 2.96
CA LEU A 354 -13.31 -9.88 2.13
C LEU A 354 -14.20 -11.07 1.80
N SER A 355 -15.51 -10.90 1.91
CA SER A 355 -16.50 -11.90 1.52
C SER A 355 -16.53 -12.13 0.00
N ASP A 356 -16.98 -13.33 -0.40
CA ASP A 356 -17.08 -13.72 -1.81
C ASP A 356 -18.02 -12.79 -2.59
N GLU A 357 -19.07 -12.25 -1.97
CA GLU A 357 -19.98 -11.29 -2.63
C GLU A 357 -19.27 -10.01 -3.10
N VAL A 358 -18.34 -9.47 -2.29
CA VAL A 358 -17.58 -8.26 -2.63
C VAL A 358 -16.55 -8.60 -3.71
N VAL A 359 -15.88 -9.74 -3.57
CA VAL A 359 -14.88 -10.20 -4.54
C VAL A 359 -15.53 -10.48 -5.90
N ASP A 360 -16.64 -11.20 -5.96
CA ASP A 360 -17.32 -11.54 -7.22
C ASP A 360 -17.88 -10.30 -7.93
N PHE A 361 -18.33 -9.29 -7.17
CA PHE A 361 -18.91 -8.08 -7.72
C PHE A 361 -17.85 -7.04 -8.14
N CYS A 362 -16.82 -6.80 -7.33
CA CYS A 362 -15.83 -5.75 -7.55
C CYS A 362 -14.45 -6.24 -8.02
N PHE A 363 -14.05 -7.47 -7.68
CA PHE A 363 -12.65 -7.94 -7.80
C PHE A 363 -12.58 -9.37 -8.31
N LYS A 364 -13.38 -9.68 -9.33
CA LYS A 364 -13.60 -11.05 -9.80
C LYS A 364 -12.26 -11.71 -10.15
N ASN A 365 -12.08 -12.94 -9.68
CA ASN A 365 -10.87 -13.79 -9.76
C ASN A 365 -9.75 -13.49 -8.74
N THR A 366 -9.90 -12.49 -7.88
CA THR A 366 -8.96 -12.31 -6.76
C THR A 366 -9.12 -13.43 -5.73
N ALA A 367 -8.01 -14.00 -5.27
CA ALA A 367 -8.04 -14.98 -4.20
C ALA A 367 -8.46 -14.32 -2.87
N SER A 368 -9.53 -14.82 -2.26
CA SER A 368 -9.93 -14.51 -0.87
C SER A 368 -10.18 -15.80 -0.11
N ARG A 369 -9.12 -16.36 0.48
CA ARG A 369 -9.19 -17.68 1.16
C ARG A 369 -9.96 -17.63 2.47
N ILE A 370 -10.03 -16.44 3.07
CA ILE A 370 -10.72 -16.18 4.32
C ILE A 370 -11.76 -15.11 4.00
N GLY A 371 -13.02 -15.55 3.89
CA GLY A 371 -14.16 -14.65 3.79
C GLY A 371 -14.32 -13.82 5.06
N GLY A 372 -15.12 -12.76 4.97
CA GLY A 372 -15.40 -11.92 6.14
C GLY A 372 -16.35 -10.79 5.80
N VAL A 373 -15.78 -9.61 5.60
CA VAL A 373 -16.48 -8.34 5.48
C VAL A 373 -17.37 -8.31 4.24
N THR A 374 -18.65 -7.99 4.44
CA THR A 374 -19.70 -7.85 3.43
C THR A 374 -19.86 -6.39 2.99
N PHE A 375 -20.63 -6.14 1.92
CA PHE A 375 -20.97 -4.78 1.51
C PHE A 375 -21.62 -3.98 2.64
N ARG A 376 -22.44 -4.62 3.48
CA ARG A 376 -23.07 -3.98 4.63
C ARG A 376 -22.02 -3.44 5.61
N VAL A 377 -21.02 -4.23 5.96
CA VAL A 377 -19.96 -3.80 6.90
C VAL A 377 -19.12 -2.69 6.29
N LEU A 378 -18.73 -2.79 5.01
CA LEU A 378 -18.00 -1.72 4.32
C LEU A 378 -18.80 -0.41 4.27
N ALA A 379 -20.13 -0.50 4.10
CA ALA A 379 -21.00 0.66 4.09
C ALA A 379 -21.18 1.26 5.48
N GLU A 380 -21.28 0.43 6.54
CA GLU A 380 -21.29 0.87 7.93
C GLU A 380 -19.98 1.58 8.31
N GLU A 381 -18.82 1.05 7.90
CA GLU A 381 -17.51 1.69 8.12
C GLU A 381 -17.40 3.03 7.39
N ASN A 382 -17.87 3.12 6.14
CA ASN A 382 -17.96 4.38 5.40
C ASN A 382 -18.87 5.40 6.09
N HIS A 383 -20.03 4.96 6.55
CA HIS A 383 -20.98 5.82 7.24
C HIS A 383 -20.43 6.29 8.59
N GLU A 384 -19.72 5.44 9.34
CA GLU A 384 -19.08 5.85 10.59
C GLU A 384 -17.97 6.88 10.36
N ARG A 385 -17.15 6.72 9.31
CA ARG A 385 -16.19 7.77 8.87
C ARG A 385 -16.89 9.09 8.57
N TYR A 386 -18.03 9.04 7.87
CA TYR A 386 -18.85 10.23 7.63
C TYR A 386 -19.32 10.87 8.94
N ARG A 387 -19.81 10.08 9.91
CA ARG A 387 -20.24 10.62 11.23
C ARG A 387 -19.11 11.26 12.02
N ILE A 388 -17.89 10.73 11.90
CA ILE A 388 -16.69 11.31 12.52
C ILE A 388 -16.37 12.67 11.88
N ALA A 389 -16.43 12.77 10.54
CA ALA A 389 -16.11 13.99 9.80
C ALA A 389 -17.21 15.07 9.89
N TYR A 390 -18.48 14.67 9.83
CA TYR A 390 -19.65 15.53 9.79
C TYR A 390 -20.61 15.17 10.93
N SER A 391 -20.20 15.48 12.16
CA SER A 391 -21.09 15.40 13.32
C SER A 391 -21.93 16.66 13.48
N ASP A 392 -23.21 16.52 13.81
CA ASP A 392 -24.09 17.65 14.14
C ASP A 392 -23.79 18.27 15.52
N ARG A 393 -22.95 17.61 16.33
CA ARG A 393 -22.53 18.12 17.64
C ARG A 393 -21.23 18.92 17.49
N ASP A 394 -21.14 20.05 18.18
CA ASP A 394 -19.90 20.77 18.43
C ASP A 394 -19.03 19.92 19.36
N CYS A 395 -18.32 18.95 18.77
CA CYS A 395 -17.29 18.17 19.44
C CYS A 395 -15.93 18.49 18.80
N ASP A 396 -14.83 18.13 19.46
CA ASP A 396 -13.43 18.30 19.01
C ASP A 396 -13.11 17.43 17.78
N ASN A 397 -13.91 17.54 16.73
CA ASN A 397 -13.76 16.83 15.47
C ASN A 397 -12.97 17.68 14.45
N MET A 398 -12.46 18.84 14.87
CA MET A 398 -11.55 19.69 14.08
C MET A 398 -10.13 19.12 13.99
N VAL A 399 -9.72 18.27 14.92
CA VAL A 399 -8.38 17.66 14.91
C VAL A 399 -8.46 16.24 14.37
N LEU A 400 -7.62 15.93 13.38
CA LEU A 400 -7.51 14.59 12.83
C LEU A 400 -7.13 13.56 13.89
N ARG A 401 -7.84 12.42 13.88
CA ARG A 401 -7.54 11.31 14.78
C ARG A 401 -6.18 10.70 14.45
N ASN A 402 -5.50 10.22 15.48
CA ASN A 402 -4.29 9.43 15.35
C ASN A 402 -4.50 8.08 16.05
N PRO A 403 -5.04 7.08 15.33
CA PRO A 403 -5.28 5.74 15.90
C PRO A 403 -3.96 5.01 16.18
N GLY A 404 -2.82 5.45 15.64
CA GLY A 404 -1.55 4.75 15.78
C GLY A 404 -1.52 3.47 14.96
N ASN A 405 -1.57 3.58 13.64
CA ASN A 405 -1.53 2.41 12.75
C ASN A 405 -0.09 1.93 12.54
N TYR A 406 0.87 2.86 12.55
CA TYR A 406 2.28 2.56 12.38
C TYR A 406 3.01 2.48 13.73
N HIS A 407 2.68 3.38 14.66
CA HIS A 407 3.19 3.34 16.03
C HIS A 407 2.07 3.16 17.05
N TRP A 408 2.33 2.29 18.03
CA TRP A 408 1.44 2.12 19.17
C TRP A 408 1.13 3.46 19.86
N ARG A 409 -0.15 3.69 20.17
CA ARG A 409 -0.61 4.80 21.00
C ARG A 409 -1.60 4.33 22.05
N SER A 410 -1.55 4.97 23.21
CA SER A 410 -2.52 4.73 24.28
C SER A 410 -3.93 5.12 23.81
N GLY A 411 -4.87 4.18 23.83
CA GLY A 411 -6.24 4.39 23.34
C GLY A 411 -6.38 4.31 21.82
N GLY A 412 -5.32 3.90 21.12
CA GLY A 412 -5.30 3.65 19.69
C GLY A 412 -5.56 2.18 19.33
N GLU A 413 -5.26 1.85 18.07
CA GLU A 413 -5.31 0.50 17.52
C GLU A 413 -4.44 -0.44 18.35
N LYS A 414 -4.88 -1.70 18.47
CA LYS A 414 -4.14 -2.70 19.25
C LYS A 414 -2.88 -3.12 18.49
N HIS A 415 -1.76 -3.26 19.20
CA HIS A 415 -0.54 -3.86 18.65
C HIS A 415 -0.16 -5.10 19.46
N ILE A 416 0.44 -6.09 18.78
CA ILE A 416 0.99 -7.27 19.48
C ILE A 416 2.07 -6.84 20.46
N ASN A 417 2.92 -5.87 20.08
CA ASN A 417 4.01 -5.38 20.92
C ASN A 417 3.57 -4.18 21.75
N ASP A 418 2.81 -4.48 22.79
CA ASP A 418 2.39 -3.48 23.75
C ASP A 418 3.51 -3.13 24.76
N PRO A 419 3.74 -1.84 25.09
CA PRO A 419 4.80 -1.44 26.02
C PRO A 419 4.71 -2.10 27.41
N LEU A 420 3.51 -2.35 27.93
CA LEU A 420 3.33 -3.00 29.24
C LEU A 420 3.71 -4.48 29.17
N ALA A 421 3.36 -5.15 28.07
CA ALA A 421 3.78 -6.52 27.81
C ALA A 421 5.32 -6.61 27.70
N ILE A 422 5.95 -5.71 26.95
CA ILE A 422 7.42 -5.67 26.80
C ILE A 422 8.11 -5.44 28.15
N ALA A 423 7.64 -4.48 28.94
CA ALA A 423 8.22 -4.21 30.27
C ALA A 423 8.11 -5.42 31.20
N SER A 424 6.95 -6.09 31.20
CA SER A 424 6.72 -7.30 31.99
C SER A 424 7.61 -8.47 31.55
N LEU A 425 7.83 -8.61 30.23
CA LEU A 425 8.74 -9.61 29.66
C LEU A 425 10.19 -9.36 30.06
N GLN A 426 10.62 -8.10 30.02
CA GLN A 426 11.99 -7.72 30.42
C GLN A 426 12.25 -7.96 31.91
N ASP A 427 11.28 -7.64 32.77
CA ASP A 427 11.38 -7.95 34.19
C ASP A 427 11.47 -9.47 34.40
N ALA A 428 10.53 -10.24 33.83
CA ALA A 428 10.53 -11.69 33.91
C ALA A 428 11.86 -12.31 33.47
N ALA A 429 12.45 -11.84 32.36
CA ALA A 429 13.71 -12.35 31.84
C ALA A 429 14.93 -11.95 32.68
N ARG A 430 14.95 -10.75 33.28
CA ARG A 430 16.11 -10.26 34.06
C ARG A 430 16.10 -10.75 35.50
N THR A 431 14.94 -10.77 36.14
CA THR A 431 14.77 -11.08 37.56
C THR A 431 14.27 -12.50 37.82
N ASN A 432 13.94 -13.25 36.76
CA ASN A 432 13.32 -14.58 36.84
C ASN A 432 12.00 -14.58 37.64
N ASN A 433 11.25 -13.47 37.53
CA ASN A 433 9.99 -13.25 38.23
C ASN A 433 8.81 -13.91 37.49
N LYS A 434 8.21 -14.94 38.11
CA LYS A 434 7.07 -15.66 37.53
C LYS A 434 5.81 -14.81 37.41
N ASN A 435 5.53 -13.95 38.39
CA ASN A 435 4.33 -13.09 38.36
C ASN A 435 4.41 -12.09 37.20
N ALA A 436 5.62 -11.58 36.89
CA ALA A 436 5.83 -10.72 35.72
C ALA A 436 5.61 -11.49 34.41
N TYR A 437 6.01 -12.77 34.35
CA TYR A 437 5.76 -13.61 33.19
C TYR A 437 4.26 -13.89 32.98
N GLU A 438 3.51 -14.16 34.05
CA GLU A 438 2.05 -14.37 33.98
C GLU A 438 1.33 -13.13 33.43
N LYS A 439 1.68 -11.93 33.91
CA LYS A 439 1.16 -10.66 33.38
C LYS A 439 1.50 -10.47 31.91
N PHE A 440 2.72 -10.81 31.50
CA PHE A 440 3.13 -10.77 30.10
C PHE A 440 2.28 -11.71 29.23
N VAL A 441 2.05 -12.94 29.69
CA VAL A 441 1.25 -13.94 28.97
C VAL A 441 -0.19 -13.45 28.81
N GLU A 442 -0.80 -12.95 29.89
CA GLU A 442 -2.17 -12.44 29.87
C GLU A 442 -2.33 -11.28 28.85
N ALA A 443 -1.50 -10.25 28.97
CA ALA A 443 -1.54 -9.09 28.07
C ALA A 443 -1.27 -9.48 26.61
N THR A 444 -0.28 -10.35 26.37
CA THR A 444 0.06 -10.80 25.02
C THR A 444 -1.07 -11.65 24.42
N MET A 445 -1.72 -12.52 25.19
CA MET A 445 -2.83 -13.33 24.70
C MET A 445 -4.04 -12.48 24.32
N GLU A 446 -4.32 -11.41 25.07
CA GLU A 446 -5.35 -10.43 24.69
C GLU A 446 -5.01 -9.74 23.36
N ASN A 447 -3.79 -9.23 23.21
CA ASN A 447 -3.38 -8.57 21.97
C ASN A 447 -3.34 -9.52 20.78
N VAL A 448 -2.91 -10.77 20.98
CA VAL A 448 -2.92 -11.81 19.93
C VAL A 448 -4.34 -12.12 19.45
N ARG A 449 -5.31 -12.16 20.37
CA ARG A 449 -6.75 -12.30 20.05
C ARG A 449 -7.22 -11.13 19.20
N ALA A 450 -6.90 -9.91 19.59
CA ALA A 450 -7.29 -8.72 18.83
C ALA A 450 -6.64 -8.64 17.43
N CYS A 451 -5.35 -8.97 17.31
CA CYS A 451 -4.59 -8.65 16.11
C CYS A 451 -4.47 -9.79 15.08
N THR A 452 -4.58 -11.06 15.48
CA THR A 452 -4.17 -12.19 14.63
C THR A 452 -5.24 -13.26 14.45
N LEU A 453 -5.22 -13.94 13.29
CA LEU A 453 -6.10 -15.09 13.03
C LEU A 453 -5.92 -16.22 14.04
N ARG A 454 -4.67 -16.50 14.45
CA ARG A 454 -4.41 -17.56 15.44
C ARG A 454 -5.02 -17.27 16.80
N GLY A 455 -5.24 -15.99 17.11
CA GLY A 455 -5.90 -15.56 18.34
C GLY A 455 -7.40 -15.85 18.34
N GLN A 456 -8.00 -16.06 17.17
CA GLN A 456 -9.43 -16.40 17.03
C GLN A 456 -9.73 -17.88 17.27
N PHE A 457 -8.69 -18.73 17.39
CA PHE A 457 -8.87 -20.15 17.65
C PHE A 457 -8.88 -20.45 19.15
N GLU A 458 -9.83 -21.29 19.56
CA GLU A 458 -9.87 -21.88 20.89
C GLU A 458 -9.37 -23.33 20.86
N LEU A 459 -8.58 -23.70 21.87
CA LEU A 459 -8.07 -25.06 22.00
C LEU A 459 -9.11 -25.94 22.69
N ILE A 460 -9.55 -26.99 22.00
CA ILE A 460 -10.42 -28.01 22.59
C ILE A 460 -9.57 -28.91 23.49
N LYS A 461 -9.76 -28.79 24.80
CA LYS A 461 -9.02 -29.54 25.81
C LYS A 461 -9.61 -30.95 25.98
N VAL A 462 -8.74 -31.92 26.26
CA VAL A 462 -9.17 -33.27 26.66
C VAL A 462 -9.83 -33.24 28.04
N PRO A 463 -10.82 -34.12 28.32
CA PRO A 463 -11.54 -34.12 29.60
C PRO A 463 -10.65 -34.37 30.82
N LYS A 464 -9.56 -35.14 30.65
CA LYS A 464 -8.62 -35.46 31.73
C LYS A 464 -7.24 -34.92 31.36
N PRO A 465 -6.71 -33.93 32.10
CA PRO A 465 -5.34 -33.46 31.91
C PRO A 465 -4.34 -34.54 32.35
N ILE A 466 -3.21 -34.61 31.65
CA ILE A 466 -2.06 -35.42 32.05
C ILE A 466 -1.21 -34.65 33.05
N ASP A 467 -0.44 -35.38 33.86
CA ASP A 467 0.53 -34.75 34.75
C ASP A 467 1.69 -34.14 33.95
N ILE A 468 2.23 -33.02 34.43
CA ILE A 468 3.31 -32.31 33.74
C ILE A 468 4.60 -33.14 33.69
N SER A 469 4.76 -34.10 34.60
CA SER A 469 5.89 -35.05 34.60
C SER A 469 5.90 -36.00 33.40
N GLU A 470 4.75 -36.21 32.76
CA GLU A 470 4.62 -37.02 31.54
C GLU A 470 4.94 -36.21 30.26
N VAL A 471 5.06 -34.89 30.38
CA VAL A 471 5.41 -34.00 29.26
C VAL A 471 6.93 -34.06 29.02
N GLU A 472 7.33 -33.96 27.76
CA GLU A 472 8.75 -33.91 27.40
C GLU A 472 9.51 -32.79 28.13
N GLU A 473 10.76 -33.05 28.52
CA GLU A 473 11.57 -32.08 29.25
C GLU A 473 11.81 -30.79 28.45
N ALA A 474 11.84 -29.65 29.14
CA ALA A 474 12.08 -28.34 28.52
C ALA A 474 13.35 -28.28 27.66
N LYS A 475 14.40 -29.03 28.02
CA LYS A 475 15.66 -29.10 27.25
C LYS A 475 15.46 -29.65 25.83
N GLU A 476 14.49 -30.54 25.63
CA GLU A 476 14.18 -31.12 24.33
C GLU A 476 13.26 -30.20 23.53
N ILE A 477 12.32 -29.52 24.19
CA ILE A 477 11.44 -28.52 23.57
C ILE A 477 12.28 -27.37 22.99
N VAL A 478 13.23 -26.85 23.76
CA VAL A 478 14.05 -25.70 23.36
C VAL A 478 14.90 -25.98 22.12
N ARG A 479 15.22 -27.25 21.82
CA ARG A 479 15.94 -27.62 20.58
C ARG A 479 15.14 -27.33 19.30
N ARG A 480 13.82 -27.23 19.40
CA ARG A 480 12.94 -26.89 18.26
C ARG A 480 12.91 -25.39 17.98
N PHE A 481 13.43 -24.59 18.90
CA PHE A 481 13.43 -23.15 18.77
C PHE A 481 14.65 -22.67 17.99
N ALA A 482 14.43 -21.65 17.16
CA ALA A 482 15.48 -21.01 16.39
C ALA A 482 15.40 -19.50 16.60
N THR A 483 16.55 -18.87 16.85
CA THR A 483 16.69 -17.43 16.74
C THR A 483 16.82 -17.07 15.27
N VAL A 484 15.94 -16.20 14.78
CA VAL A 484 16.00 -15.73 13.39
C VAL A 484 17.33 -15.01 13.16
N LEU A 485 17.93 -15.21 11.99
CA LEU A 485 19.17 -14.55 11.60
C LEU A 485 18.94 -13.04 11.50
N ILE A 486 19.48 -12.29 12.46
CA ILE A 486 19.60 -10.83 12.38
C ILE A 486 21.01 -10.53 11.88
N THR A 487 21.13 -9.70 10.84
CA THR A 487 22.42 -9.34 10.27
C THR A 487 23.29 -8.63 11.33
N ARG A 488 24.60 -8.92 11.33
CA ARG A 488 25.54 -8.35 12.32
C ARG A 488 25.57 -6.82 12.30
N SER A 489 25.31 -6.19 11.16
CA SER A 489 25.23 -4.73 11.01
C SER A 489 23.99 -4.11 11.68
N ASN A 490 22.89 -4.86 11.75
CA ASN A 490 21.65 -4.42 12.43
C ASN A 490 21.60 -4.87 13.90
N SER A 491 22.61 -5.63 14.33
CA SER A 491 22.78 -6.03 15.72
C SER A 491 23.55 -4.93 16.43
N PHE A 492 22.87 -4.10 17.24
CA PHE A 492 23.54 -3.50 18.38
C PHE A 492 24.00 -4.65 19.29
N CYS A 493 25.28 -5.01 19.13
CA CYS A 493 26.09 -6.01 19.84
C CYS A 493 25.36 -6.85 20.91
N VAL A 494 24.65 -7.91 20.51
CA VAL A 494 24.37 -9.04 21.42
C VAL A 494 25.50 -10.04 21.24
N CYS A 495 26.59 -9.81 21.97
CA CYS A 495 27.72 -10.71 22.01
C CYS A 495 27.35 -11.94 22.85
N VAL A 496 26.89 -13.01 22.18
CA VAL A 496 26.91 -14.36 22.78
C VAL A 496 28.37 -14.79 22.81
N ARG A 497 29.04 -14.56 23.94
CA ARG A 497 30.39 -15.09 24.22
C ARG A 497 30.30 -16.62 24.26
N CYS A 498 30.56 -17.25 23.11
CA CYS A 498 30.90 -18.65 23.06
C CYS A 498 32.35 -18.79 23.55
N ASN A 499 32.56 -19.53 24.64
CA ASN A 499 33.86 -19.74 25.24
C ASN A 499 34.74 -20.52 24.26
N SER A 500 35.65 -19.83 23.57
CA SER A 500 36.75 -20.47 22.84
C SER A 500 37.93 -19.50 22.86
N PHE A 501 38.96 -19.92 23.59
CA PHE A 501 40.27 -19.28 23.69
C PHE A 501 40.86 -19.05 22.29
N VAL A 502 41.02 -17.79 21.86
CA VAL A 502 42.13 -17.35 20.99
C VAL A 502 42.39 -15.86 21.27
N ASN A 503 43.62 -15.54 21.65
CA ASN A 503 44.11 -14.17 21.83
C ASN A 503 44.13 -13.40 20.51
N PHE A 504 43.49 -12.24 20.44
CA PHE A 504 43.84 -11.18 19.50
C PHE A 504 43.68 -9.81 20.17
N THR A 505 44.75 -9.03 20.07
CA THR A 505 45.00 -7.72 20.68
C THR A 505 44.15 -6.63 20.01
N TRP A 506 43.54 -5.76 20.82
CA TRP A 506 42.74 -4.62 20.39
C TRP A 506 43.62 -3.39 20.09
N LEU A 507 43.33 -2.66 19.01
CA LEU A 507 43.73 -1.26 18.86
C LEU A 507 42.48 -0.38 18.95
N MET A 508 42.47 0.51 19.94
CA MET A 508 41.41 1.46 20.24
C MET A 508 41.48 2.69 19.34
N ILE A 509 40.36 3.09 18.74
CA ILE A 509 40.08 4.48 18.41
C ILE A 509 38.70 4.80 19.02
N GLN A 510 38.71 5.71 20.00
CA GLN A 510 37.52 6.27 20.65
C GLN A 510 36.96 7.39 19.80
N GLU A 511 35.65 7.36 19.52
CA GLU A 511 34.83 8.58 19.44
C GLU A 511 33.44 8.32 20.07
N PRO A 512 32.81 9.34 20.70
CA PRO A 512 31.66 9.14 21.58
C PRO A 512 30.34 9.33 20.82
N ALA A 513 29.48 8.30 20.79
CA ALA A 513 28.11 8.42 20.27
C ALA A 513 27.09 8.33 21.42
N VAL A 514 26.53 9.50 21.72
CA VAL A 514 25.16 9.84 22.15
C VAL A 514 24.26 8.67 22.62
N GLN A 515 23.78 8.82 23.87
CA GLN A 515 22.71 8.03 24.47
C GLN A 515 21.47 7.98 23.57
N SER A 516 21.08 6.78 23.15
CA SER A 516 19.75 6.53 22.60
C SER A 516 19.22 5.21 23.18
N ASN A 517 18.03 5.30 23.79
CA ASN A 517 17.30 4.17 24.34
C ASN A 517 16.62 3.43 23.19
N TYR A 518 17.22 2.34 22.69
CA TYR A 518 16.57 1.43 21.75
C TYR A 518 16.43 0.03 22.35
N CYS A 519 15.22 -0.50 22.26
CA CYS A 519 14.80 -1.77 22.85
C CYS A 519 14.93 -2.89 21.81
N LEU A 520 15.74 -3.93 22.10
CA LEU A 520 15.81 -5.15 21.30
C LEU A 520 14.51 -5.95 21.46
N GLN A 521 13.84 -6.28 20.36
CA GLN A 521 12.62 -7.10 20.39
C GLN A 521 12.94 -8.58 20.19
N ILE A 522 12.35 -9.41 21.05
CA ILE A 522 12.30 -10.87 20.93
C ILE A 522 10.86 -11.22 20.55
N THR A 523 10.65 -11.74 19.33
CA THR A 523 9.33 -12.18 18.86
C THR A 523 8.92 -13.47 19.56
N VAL A 524 7.99 -13.43 20.51
CA VAL A 524 7.47 -14.65 21.17
C VAL A 524 6.34 -15.23 20.31
N CYS A 525 6.62 -16.36 19.66
CA CYS A 525 5.60 -17.14 18.96
C CYS A 525 5.05 -18.23 19.92
N HIS A 526 3.75 -18.49 19.92
CA HIS A 526 3.15 -19.59 20.67
C HIS A 526 2.53 -20.55 19.65
N CYS A 527 2.96 -21.82 19.66
CA CYS A 527 2.36 -22.88 18.85
C CYS A 527 2.42 -24.21 19.61
N LEU A 528 1.33 -24.97 19.51
CA LEU A 528 1.08 -26.23 20.21
C LEU A 528 1.36 -27.42 19.29
N LEU A 529 1.84 -28.49 19.91
CA LEU A 529 2.25 -29.75 19.33
C LEU A 529 1.06 -30.58 18.83
N LEU A 530 0.99 -30.80 17.51
CA LEU A 530 0.32 -31.96 16.92
C LEU A 530 1.26 -32.60 15.88
N LYS A 531 1.36 -33.94 15.94
CA LYS A 531 2.28 -34.74 15.14
C LYS A 531 2.17 -34.40 13.65
N ARG A 532 3.33 -34.06 13.06
CA ARG A 532 3.64 -33.89 11.62
C ARG A 532 3.14 -32.59 10.95
N ARG A 533 3.88 -31.49 11.14
CA ARG A 533 4.47 -30.59 10.10
C ARG A 533 5.12 -29.37 10.78
N ALA A 534 6.17 -28.84 10.17
CA ALA A 534 7.12 -27.89 10.75
C ALA A 534 6.62 -26.44 10.76
N TYR A 535 6.70 -25.72 11.89
CA TYR A 535 6.61 -24.25 11.96
C TYR A 535 7.37 -23.65 13.17
N THR A 536 7.77 -22.38 13.01
CA THR A 536 8.76 -21.57 13.75
C THR A 536 8.31 -21.05 15.12
N ILE A 537 9.17 -21.12 16.16
CA ILE A 537 9.03 -20.44 17.47
C ILE A 537 10.40 -20.04 18.07
N CYS A 538 10.44 -18.92 18.82
CA CYS A 538 11.59 -18.20 19.39
C CYS A 538 11.82 -18.45 20.90
N VAL A 539 13.04 -18.20 21.43
CA VAL A 539 13.45 -18.39 22.86
C VAL A 539 13.99 -17.12 23.50
N ILE A 540 13.72 -17.00 24.80
CA ILE A 540 14.47 -16.19 25.77
C ILE A 540 15.29 -17.13 26.65
N ALA A 541 16.62 -16.96 26.70
CA ALA A 541 17.50 -17.72 27.59
C ALA A 541 17.83 -16.88 28.84
N VAL A 542 17.50 -17.39 30.03
CA VAL A 542 17.94 -16.84 31.33
C VAL A 542 18.82 -17.90 32.01
N CYS A 543 20.07 -17.54 32.32
CA CYS A 543 20.99 -18.38 33.07
C CYS A 543 21.09 -17.86 34.51
N PRO A 544 20.68 -18.62 35.55
CA PRO A 544 20.95 -18.24 36.92
C PRO A 544 22.38 -18.67 37.30
N ARG A 545 23.18 -17.79 37.89
CA ARG A 545 24.42 -18.19 38.57
C ARG A 545 24.31 -17.95 40.07
N GLY A 546 24.29 -19.04 40.82
CA GLY A 546 24.66 -19.08 42.22
C GLY A 546 25.47 -20.34 42.51
N ARG A 547 26.75 -20.17 42.91
CA ARG A 547 27.48 -20.85 44.01
C ARG A 547 29.01 -20.69 43.89
N SER A 548 29.55 -19.94 44.86
CA SER A 548 30.80 -20.08 45.65
C SER A 548 32.00 -20.93 45.19
N HIS A 549 33.14 -20.22 44.97
CA HIS A 549 34.55 -20.43 45.44
C HIS A 549 35.37 -21.69 45.06
N PRO A 550 36.73 -21.74 45.22
CA PRO A 550 37.74 -20.71 45.59
C PRO A 550 39.07 -20.67 44.74
N LYS A 551 39.92 -19.67 45.04
CA LYS A 551 41.41 -19.64 44.97
C LYS A 551 42.15 -19.76 43.63
N GLY A 552 43.05 -18.77 43.40
CA GLY A 552 44.38 -19.01 42.83
C GLY A 552 44.77 -18.14 41.64
N PHE A 553 46.04 -17.74 41.62
CA PHE A 553 46.79 -16.98 40.60
C PHE A 553 46.55 -15.46 40.61
N GLY A 554 47.54 -14.59 40.85
CA GLY A 554 48.98 -14.72 40.64
C GLY A 554 49.38 -13.61 39.67
N ARG A 555 49.85 -12.48 40.21
CA ARG A 555 50.36 -11.34 39.43
C ARG A 555 51.62 -11.75 38.69
N ILE A 556 51.62 -11.66 37.35
CA ILE A 556 52.81 -11.37 36.55
C ILE A 556 52.39 -10.42 35.44
N ASN A 557 53.04 -9.26 35.40
CA ASN A 557 52.95 -8.22 34.37
C ASN A 557 54.20 -8.33 33.47
N PRO A 558 54.28 -7.63 32.33
CA PRO A 558 54.32 -8.23 31.01
C PRO A 558 55.69 -8.09 30.33
N SER A 559 55.96 -8.91 29.32
CA SER A 559 57.02 -8.65 28.36
C SER A 559 56.73 -9.34 27.03
N VAL A 560 56.58 -8.49 26.00
CA VAL A 560 56.51 -8.72 24.54
C VAL A 560 55.21 -9.30 23.99
#